data_AF-A0A378I1X7-F1
#
_entry.id   AF-A0A378I1X7-F1
#
_cell.length_a   1.000
_cell.length_b   1.000
_cell.length_c   1.000
_cell.angle_alpha   90.00
_cell.angle_beta   90.00
_cell.angle_gamma   90.00
#
_symmetry.space_group_name_H-M   'P 1'
#
loop_
_entity.id
_entity.type
_entity.pdbx_description
1 polymer ?
#
loop_
_entity_poly.entity_id
_entity_poly.type
_entity_poly.pdbx_seq_one_letter_code
_entity_poly.pdbx_strand_id
1 'polypeptide(L)'
;MNLKKTTIISVCFFMNTSWSAPIADVITNPQASADNTVFNFSYSVTSLQKYYRVYLDVEHQATGGFPQGGLYANYLIENDVLYKYVGPGWNWSKVKSLGSTTGTNNSWVVPRADVLANANLAGTVDYLYQVESPLGISSYTKLTLTYPGADGQNSDLPPPIACAKCTSQIAQGAKWNYVISETPKFSVLADIYDISGFSSDAKLVNKIHTQGSKAICYVSAGSWEDWRPDANQFPESVKGSSNGWPGEKWLDIRQTKILLPIMQARINMCKEKGFDAIEFDNVDGYTNKTGFPLKSAEQAYYNASLANMAHQAGLAVGLKNDLNQVEQLLPYFDFAINEQCFEYNECDDLMPFINANKAVLNVEYNLATSKFCSKANAMRFSAIKKDGSLKEKVTFCN
;
A
#
# COMPACT_ATOMS: atom_id res chain seq x y z
N MET A 1 2.72 51.29 -57.64
CA MET A 1 3.51 50.40 -56.77
C MET A 1 3.09 50.64 -55.32
N ASN A 2 2.15 49.85 -54.77
CA ASN A 2 2.28 49.24 -53.44
C ASN A 2 1.01 48.45 -53.08
N LEU A 3 1.24 47.21 -52.65
CA LEU A 3 0.24 46.22 -52.26
C LEU A 3 -0.42 46.62 -50.94
N LYS A 4 -1.76 46.55 -50.86
CA LYS A 4 -2.47 46.34 -49.59
C LYS A 4 -2.63 44.83 -49.40
N LYS A 5 -1.88 44.26 -48.45
CA LYS A 5 -2.02 42.87 -48.01
C LYS A 5 -3.32 42.73 -47.20
N THR A 6 -4.20 41.88 -47.69
CA THR A 6 -5.39 41.39 -46.99
C THR A 6 -4.95 40.31 -45.99
N THR A 7 -5.15 40.55 -44.69
CA THR A 7 -4.97 39.53 -43.66
C THR A 7 -6.19 38.62 -43.66
N ILE A 8 -6.02 37.37 -44.09
CA ILE A 8 -7.02 36.31 -43.98
C ILE A 8 -6.94 35.77 -42.55
N ILE A 9 -8.00 36.01 -41.76
CA ILE A 9 -8.20 35.35 -40.47
C ILE A 9 -8.69 33.94 -40.78
N SER A 10 -7.80 32.96 -40.63
CA SER A 10 -8.14 31.54 -40.72
C SER A 10 -8.83 31.12 -39.42
N VAL A 11 -10.17 31.16 -39.42
CA VAL A 11 -10.98 30.56 -38.35
C VAL A 11 -10.94 29.04 -38.56
N CYS A 12 -10.07 28.35 -37.81
CA CYS A 12 -10.16 26.90 -37.68
C CYS A 12 -11.44 26.55 -36.92
N PHE A 13 -12.51 26.27 -37.65
CA PHE A 13 -13.60 25.46 -37.13
C PHE A 13 -13.03 24.07 -36.83
N PHE A 14 -12.78 23.78 -35.55
CA PHE A 14 -12.76 22.38 -35.11
C PHE A 14 -14.18 21.84 -35.33
N MET A 15 -14.38 21.17 -36.46
CA MET A 15 -15.53 20.32 -36.65
C MET A 15 -15.45 19.21 -35.61
N ASN A 16 -16.22 19.35 -34.53
CA ASN A 16 -16.64 18.21 -33.73
C ASN A 16 -17.39 17.26 -34.67
N THR A 17 -16.70 16.25 -35.19
CA THR A 17 -17.35 15.10 -35.80
C THR A 17 -17.87 14.21 -34.68
N SER A 18 -18.90 14.68 -33.99
CA SER A 18 -19.80 13.82 -33.23
C SER A 18 -20.78 13.19 -34.22
N TRP A 19 -20.49 11.97 -34.66
CA TRP A 19 -21.40 10.99 -35.29
C TRP A 19 -20.67 9.63 -35.19
N SER A 20 -21.28 8.54 -34.74
CA SER A 20 -22.62 8.04 -35.05
C SER A 20 -23.24 7.25 -33.89
N ALA A 21 -24.55 7.04 -33.95
CA ALA A 21 -25.35 6.16 -33.09
C ALA A 21 -24.66 4.81 -32.80
N PRO A 22 -24.94 4.17 -31.64
CA PRO A 22 -24.38 2.86 -31.31
C PRO A 22 -24.75 1.88 -32.43
N ILE A 23 -23.74 1.42 -33.15
CA ILE A 23 -23.88 0.27 -34.04
C ILE A 23 -24.37 -0.87 -33.14
N ALA A 24 -25.46 -1.52 -33.54
CA ALA A 24 -26.11 -2.60 -32.81
C ALA A 24 -25.10 -3.50 -32.09
N ASP A 25 -25.30 -3.72 -30.78
CA ASP A 25 -24.41 -4.48 -29.88
C ASP A 25 -23.77 -5.68 -30.60
N VAL A 26 -22.54 -5.49 -31.08
CA VAL A 26 -21.81 -6.53 -31.81
C VAL A 26 -21.37 -7.62 -30.84
N ILE A 27 -21.02 -7.21 -29.62
CA ILE A 27 -20.65 -8.08 -28.51
C ILE A 27 -21.90 -8.35 -27.67
N THR A 28 -22.15 -9.61 -27.34
CA THR A 28 -23.25 -10.06 -26.50
C THR A 28 -22.74 -10.99 -25.41
N ASN A 29 -23.45 -11.07 -24.27
CA ASN A 29 -23.11 -11.93 -23.13
C ASN A 29 -21.63 -11.87 -22.66
N PRO A 30 -21.05 -10.68 -22.43
CA PRO A 30 -19.72 -10.59 -21.84
C PRO A 30 -19.72 -11.16 -20.42
N GLN A 31 -18.78 -12.05 -20.12
CA GLN A 31 -18.60 -12.63 -18.79
C GLN A 31 -17.12 -12.66 -18.43
N ALA A 32 -16.81 -12.41 -17.17
CA ALA A 32 -15.47 -12.60 -16.63
C ALA A 32 -15.55 -13.28 -15.27
N SER A 33 -14.62 -14.17 -14.98
CA SER A 33 -14.48 -14.81 -13.67
C SER A 33 -13.01 -15.07 -13.38
N ALA A 34 -12.69 -15.27 -12.10
CA ALA A 34 -11.34 -15.59 -11.67
C ALA A 34 -11.37 -16.63 -10.56
N ASP A 35 -10.36 -17.49 -10.57
CA ASP A 35 -10.02 -18.33 -9.43
C ASP A 35 -8.58 -18.03 -8.97
N ASN A 36 -8.04 -18.90 -8.13
CA ASN A 36 -6.69 -18.73 -7.59
C ASN A 36 -5.55 -18.99 -8.60
N THR A 37 -5.85 -19.44 -9.82
CA THR A 37 -4.85 -19.78 -10.85
C THR A 37 -5.09 -19.10 -12.19
N VAL A 38 -6.33 -18.80 -12.56
CA VAL A 38 -6.68 -18.30 -13.89
C VAL A 38 -7.69 -17.15 -13.87
N PHE A 39 -7.63 -16.32 -14.91
CA PHE A 39 -8.71 -15.46 -15.35
C PHE A 39 -9.45 -16.11 -16.51
N ASN A 40 -10.78 -16.07 -16.49
CA ASN A 40 -11.63 -16.48 -17.59
C ASN A 40 -12.32 -15.24 -18.14
N PHE A 41 -12.23 -15.03 -19.45
CA PHE A 41 -12.93 -13.98 -20.16
C PHE A 41 -13.71 -14.61 -21.31
N SER A 42 -14.96 -14.21 -21.50
CA SER A 42 -15.76 -14.69 -22.63
C SER A 42 -16.74 -13.63 -23.10
N TYR A 43 -17.07 -13.71 -24.38
CA TYR A 43 -18.20 -13.00 -24.97
C TYR A 43 -18.59 -13.61 -26.31
N SER A 44 -19.84 -13.39 -26.68
CA SER A 44 -20.41 -13.75 -27.98
C SER A 44 -20.41 -12.55 -28.92
N VAL A 45 -20.50 -12.80 -30.23
CA VAL A 45 -20.71 -11.77 -31.24
C VAL A 45 -21.89 -12.08 -32.15
N THR A 46 -22.57 -11.06 -32.66
CA THR A 46 -23.71 -11.23 -33.57
C THR A 46 -23.31 -11.63 -35.00
N SER A 47 -22.05 -11.39 -35.38
CA SER A 47 -21.45 -11.80 -36.66
C SER A 47 -19.94 -12.00 -36.50
N LEU A 48 -19.29 -12.70 -37.44
CA LEU A 48 -17.85 -12.93 -37.36
C LEU A 48 -17.06 -11.61 -37.46
N GLN A 49 -16.11 -11.43 -36.55
CA GLN A 49 -15.26 -10.25 -36.45
C GLN A 49 -13.84 -10.57 -36.90
N LYS A 50 -13.12 -9.52 -37.33
CA LYS A 50 -11.71 -9.66 -37.74
C LYS A 50 -10.79 -9.81 -36.54
N TYR A 51 -11.07 -9.07 -35.47
CA TYR A 51 -10.33 -9.12 -34.21
C TYR A 51 -11.27 -9.19 -33.03
N TYR A 52 -10.95 -10.11 -32.11
CA TYR A 52 -11.58 -10.26 -30.82
C TYR A 52 -10.60 -9.82 -29.74
N ARG A 53 -10.95 -8.86 -28.89
CA ARG A 53 -10.00 -8.26 -27.95
C ARG A 53 -10.51 -8.19 -26.52
N VAL A 54 -9.58 -8.47 -25.59
CA VAL A 54 -9.71 -8.15 -24.17
C VAL A 54 -8.45 -7.40 -23.74
N TYR A 55 -8.61 -6.15 -23.30
CA TYR A 55 -7.53 -5.37 -22.71
C TYR A 55 -7.50 -5.61 -21.21
N LEU A 56 -6.31 -5.76 -20.63
CA LEU A 56 -6.11 -6.02 -19.20
C LEU A 56 -5.13 -4.99 -18.62
N ASP A 57 -5.53 -4.33 -17.55
CA ASP A 57 -4.71 -3.46 -16.70
C ASP A 57 -4.62 -4.11 -15.32
N VAL A 58 -3.43 -4.65 -15.04
CA VAL A 58 -3.13 -5.41 -13.81
C VAL A 58 -2.29 -4.60 -12.82
N GLU A 59 -1.78 -3.44 -13.25
CA GLU A 59 -0.93 -2.57 -12.42
C GLU A 59 -1.70 -1.36 -11.87
N HIS A 60 -2.88 -1.06 -12.44
CA HIS A 60 -3.76 0.06 -12.09
C HIS A 60 -3.05 1.42 -12.10
N GLN A 61 -2.04 1.56 -12.97
CA GLN A 61 -1.27 2.79 -13.09
C GLN A 61 -1.93 3.76 -14.07
N ALA A 62 -1.87 5.05 -13.77
CA ALA A 62 -2.37 6.09 -14.66
C ALA A 62 -1.45 6.35 -15.88
N THR A 63 -0.34 5.62 -16.01
CA THR A 63 0.64 5.72 -17.10
C THR A 63 1.34 4.37 -17.30
N GLY A 64 2.05 4.19 -18.42
CA GLY A 64 2.90 3.01 -18.63
C GLY A 64 2.26 1.87 -19.43
N GLY A 65 0.93 1.83 -19.52
CA GLY A 65 0.18 0.90 -20.40
C GLY A 65 -0.36 1.54 -21.68
N PHE A 66 -0.97 0.72 -22.54
CA PHE A 66 -1.65 1.17 -23.75
C PHE A 66 -2.98 1.86 -23.39
N PRO A 67 -3.18 3.15 -23.73
CA PRO A 67 -4.38 3.88 -23.38
C PRO A 67 -5.59 3.36 -24.19
N GLN A 68 -6.58 2.78 -23.52
CA GLN A 68 -7.79 2.26 -24.18
C GLN A 68 -9.00 2.33 -23.26
N GLY A 69 -10.04 3.08 -23.66
CA GLY A 69 -11.34 3.05 -22.98
C GLY A 69 -11.31 3.35 -21.47
N GLY A 70 -10.36 4.19 -21.03
CA GLY A 70 -10.15 4.52 -19.61
C GLY A 70 -9.14 3.63 -18.87
N LEU A 71 -8.49 2.69 -19.56
CA LEU A 71 -7.41 1.84 -19.06
C LEU A 71 -6.05 2.31 -19.55
N TYR A 72 -5.00 1.92 -18.83
CA TYR A 72 -3.64 1.84 -19.34
C TYR A 72 -3.23 0.36 -19.38
N ALA A 73 -3.66 -0.35 -20.43
CA ALA A 73 -3.56 -1.80 -20.51
C ALA A 73 -2.09 -2.30 -20.58
N ASN A 74 -1.71 -3.21 -19.68
CA ASN A 74 -0.42 -3.89 -19.70
C ASN A 74 -0.44 -5.10 -20.65
N TYR A 75 -1.60 -5.74 -20.80
CA TYR A 75 -1.77 -6.93 -21.63
C TYR A 75 -2.99 -6.82 -22.56
N LEU A 76 -2.92 -7.54 -23.67
CA LEU A 76 -3.96 -7.65 -24.67
C LEU A 76 -4.15 -9.12 -25.03
N ILE A 77 -5.38 -9.61 -24.94
CA ILE A 77 -5.80 -10.80 -25.67
C ILE A 77 -6.28 -10.31 -27.03
N GLU A 78 -5.69 -10.79 -28.12
CA GLU A 78 -6.22 -10.57 -29.47
C GLU A 78 -6.36 -11.90 -30.20
N ASN A 79 -7.59 -12.22 -30.60
CA ASN A 79 -8.00 -13.53 -31.08
C ASN A 79 -7.60 -14.58 -30.05
N ASP A 80 -6.65 -15.47 -30.36
CA ASP A 80 -6.27 -16.59 -29.50
C ASP A 80 -4.86 -16.41 -28.88
N VAL A 81 -4.38 -15.16 -28.80
CA VAL A 81 -3.01 -14.84 -28.38
C VAL A 81 -2.99 -13.77 -27.30
N LEU A 82 -2.22 -14.03 -26.24
CA LEU A 82 -1.89 -13.07 -25.19
C LEU A 82 -0.63 -12.30 -25.58
N TYR A 83 -0.69 -10.97 -25.45
CA TYR A 83 0.39 -10.03 -25.69
C TYR A 83 0.65 -9.15 -24.47
N LYS A 84 1.90 -8.70 -24.33
CA LYS A 84 2.34 -7.70 -23.35
C LYS A 84 2.71 -6.40 -24.08
N TYR A 85 2.29 -5.27 -23.53
CA TYR A 85 2.64 -3.95 -24.04
C TYR A 85 4.13 -3.67 -23.79
N VAL A 86 4.84 -3.16 -24.80
CA VAL A 86 6.30 -2.94 -24.71
C VAL A 86 6.76 -1.53 -25.08
N GLY A 87 5.83 -0.58 -25.21
CA GLY A 87 6.17 0.83 -25.41
C GLY A 87 5.22 1.55 -26.36
N PRO A 88 5.52 2.81 -26.71
CA PRO A 88 4.57 3.71 -27.38
C PRO A 88 3.93 3.16 -28.65
N GLY A 89 2.67 3.57 -28.87
CA GLY A 89 1.89 3.19 -30.05
C GLY A 89 1.32 1.77 -29.96
N TRP A 90 0.96 1.19 -31.10
CA TRP A 90 0.49 -0.19 -31.16
C TRP A 90 1.69 -1.16 -31.12
N ASN A 91 2.28 -1.35 -29.94
CA ASN A 91 3.50 -2.12 -29.76
C ASN A 91 3.33 -3.23 -28.72
N TRP A 92 3.16 -4.45 -29.23
CA TRP A 92 2.75 -5.63 -28.47
C TRP A 92 3.70 -6.79 -28.73
N SER A 93 4.27 -7.35 -27.66
CA SER A 93 5.10 -8.56 -27.72
C SER A 93 4.27 -9.78 -27.35
N LYS A 94 4.33 -10.85 -28.17
CA LYS A 94 3.61 -12.10 -27.90
C LYS A 94 4.13 -12.72 -26.60
N VAL A 95 3.21 -13.07 -25.70
CA VAL A 95 3.49 -13.86 -24.49
C VAL A 95 3.26 -15.34 -24.82
N LYS A 96 2.02 -15.72 -25.18
CA LYS A 96 1.68 -17.10 -25.55
C LYS A 96 0.34 -17.20 -26.28
N SER A 97 0.06 -18.38 -26.84
CA SER A 97 -1.27 -18.72 -27.38
C SER A 97 -2.17 -19.29 -26.27
N LEU A 98 -3.46 -18.95 -26.28
CA LEU A 98 -4.45 -19.32 -25.24
C LEU A 98 -5.38 -20.48 -25.64
N GLY A 99 -5.22 -21.02 -26.85
CA GLY A 99 -6.12 -22.03 -27.43
C GLY A 99 -7.11 -21.39 -28.41
N SER A 100 -7.59 -22.16 -29.40
CA SER A 100 -8.39 -21.59 -30.49
C SER A 100 -9.87 -21.49 -30.15
N THR A 101 -10.42 -20.29 -30.27
CA THR A 101 -11.85 -20.01 -30.26
C THR A 101 -12.36 -20.03 -31.70
N THR A 102 -13.46 -20.74 -31.99
CA THR A 102 -14.04 -20.78 -33.35
C THR A 102 -15.49 -20.32 -33.33
N GLY A 103 -15.87 -19.55 -34.34
CA GLY A 103 -17.23 -19.08 -34.53
C GLY A 103 -17.54 -17.78 -33.80
N THR A 104 -18.77 -17.65 -33.31
CA THR A 104 -19.29 -16.42 -32.71
C THR A 104 -19.23 -16.40 -31.19
N ASN A 105 -18.73 -17.44 -30.54
CA ASN A 105 -18.59 -17.53 -29.09
C ASN A 105 -17.11 -17.65 -28.74
N ASN A 106 -16.59 -16.69 -27.99
CA ASN A 106 -15.18 -16.63 -27.67
C ASN A 106 -14.99 -16.77 -26.15
N SER A 107 -13.98 -17.52 -25.75
CA SER A 107 -13.62 -17.76 -24.35
C SER A 107 -12.12 -17.97 -24.24
N TRP A 108 -11.52 -17.33 -23.24
CA TRP A 108 -10.09 -17.37 -23.00
C TRP A 108 -9.80 -17.65 -21.53
N VAL A 109 -8.87 -18.56 -21.30
CA VAL A 109 -8.31 -18.87 -19.98
C VAL A 109 -6.90 -18.31 -19.93
N VAL A 110 -6.68 -17.31 -19.09
CA VAL A 110 -5.38 -16.66 -18.89
C VAL A 110 -4.82 -17.08 -17.55
N PRO A 111 -3.73 -17.89 -17.51
CA PRO A 111 -3.04 -18.14 -16.25
C PRO A 111 -2.54 -16.86 -15.63
N ARG A 112 -2.82 -16.69 -14.34
CA ARG A 112 -2.47 -15.47 -13.61
C ARG A 112 -0.97 -15.23 -13.54
N ALA A 113 -0.17 -16.30 -13.53
CA ALA A 113 1.29 -16.23 -13.56
C ALA A 113 1.85 -15.62 -14.85
N ASP A 114 1.06 -15.56 -15.93
CA ASP A 114 1.52 -14.95 -17.19
C ASP A 114 1.36 -13.43 -17.20
N VAL A 115 0.53 -12.88 -16.30
CA VAL A 115 0.15 -11.46 -16.29
C VAL A 115 0.40 -10.75 -14.97
N LEU A 116 0.43 -11.47 -13.84
CA LEU A 116 0.71 -10.92 -12.51
C LEU A 116 2.15 -11.21 -12.08
N ALA A 117 2.80 -10.22 -11.46
CA ALA A 117 4.11 -10.42 -10.82
C ALA A 117 4.04 -11.45 -9.69
N ASN A 118 2.92 -11.50 -8.95
CA ASN A 118 2.65 -12.50 -7.92
C ASN A 118 1.25 -13.08 -8.07
N ALA A 119 1.15 -14.26 -8.70
CA ALA A 119 -0.12 -14.92 -8.98
C ALA A 119 -0.84 -15.50 -7.74
N ASN A 120 -0.20 -15.51 -6.57
CA ASN A 120 -0.76 -16.11 -5.36
C ASN A 120 -1.57 -15.11 -4.52
N LEU A 121 -1.44 -13.80 -4.76
CA LEU A 121 -2.11 -12.75 -3.99
C LEU A 121 -3.54 -12.54 -4.48
N ALA A 122 -4.45 -12.17 -3.58
CA ALA A 122 -5.75 -11.63 -3.97
C ALA A 122 -5.58 -10.23 -4.57
N GLY A 123 -6.55 -9.78 -5.36
CA GLY A 123 -6.48 -8.45 -5.97
C GLY A 123 -7.60 -8.19 -6.96
N THR A 124 -7.39 -7.16 -7.78
CA THR A 124 -8.28 -6.78 -8.88
C THR A 124 -7.51 -6.71 -10.19
N VAL A 125 -8.24 -6.84 -11.29
CA VAL A 125 -7.76 -6.54 -12.64
C VAL A 125 -8.84 -5.71 -13.32
N ASP A 126 -8.44 -4.61 -13.94
CA ASP A 126 -9.33 -3.84 -14.78
C ASP A 126 -9.27 -4.37 -16.22
N TYR A 127 -10.42 -4.49 -16.87
CA TYR A 127 -10.51 -5.08 -18.19
C TYR A 127 -11.59 -4.44 -19.06
N LEU A 128 -11.47 -4.64 -20.37
CA LEU A 128 -12.40 -4.11 -21.36
C LEU A 128 -12.46 -5.01 -22.60
N TYR A 129 -13.68 -5.24 -23.08
CA TYR A 129 -13.97 -5.98 -24.32
C TYR A 129 -14.04 -5.07 -25.53
N GLN A 130 -13.46 -5.51 -26.65
CA GLN A 130 -13.51 -4.81 -27.92
C GLN A 130 -13.55 -5.79 -29.11
N VAL A 131 -14.23 -5.39 -30.18
CA VAL A 131 -14.15 -6.05 -31.50
C VAL A 131 -13.96 -5.04 -32.61
N GLU A 132 -13.26 -5.46 -33.68
CA GLU A 132 -13.26 -4.74 -34.96
C GLU A 132 -14.33 -5.29 -35.89
N SER A 133 -15.34 -4.46 -36.16
CA SER A 133 -16.41 -4.74 -37.12
C SER A 133 -16.19 -4.03 -38.45
N PRO A 134 -16.82 -4.49 -39.54
CA PRO A 134 -16.80 -3.78 -40.83
C PRO A 134 -17.32 -2.34 -40.76
N LEU A 135 -18.10 -1.99 -39.74
CA LEU A 135 -18.71 -0.67 -39.55
C LEU A 135 -17.93 0.21 -38.55
N GLY A 136 -16.88 -0.31 -37.91
CA GLY A 136 -16.09 0.40 -36.89
C GLY A 136 -15.74 -0.46 -35.68
N ILE A 137 -15.22 0.18 -34.63
CA ILE A 137 -14.82 -0.48 -33.38
C ILE A 137 -16.00 -0.46 -32.39
N SER A 138 -16.39 -1.63 -31.89
CA SER A 138 -17.33 -1.76 -30.77
C SER A 138 -16.54 -2.07 -29.50
N SER A 139 -16.80 -1.33 -28.40
CA SER A 139 -16.05 -1.42 -27.16
C SER A 139 -16.96 -1.22 -25.96
N TYR A 140 -16.71 -1.97 -24.88
CA TYR A 140 -17.33 -1.72 -23.57
C TYR A 140 -16.59 -0.62 -22.82
N THR A 141 -17.20 -0.11 -21.74
CA THR A 141 -16.48 0.64 -20.71
C THR A 141 -15.59 -0.30 -19.89
N LYS A 142 -14.55 0.24 -19.26
CA LYS A 142 -13.77 -0.47 -18.25
C LYS A 142 -14.69 -1.14 -17.21
N LEU A 143 -14.35 -2.38 -16.86
CA LEU A 143 -14.91 -3.16 -15.77
C LEU A 143 -13.76 -3.63 -14.85
N THR A 144 -14.09 -4.01 -13.62
CA THR A 144 -13.12 -4.52 -12.64
C THR A 144 -13.51 -5.93 -12.23
N LEU A 145 -12.56 -6.86 -12.25
CA LEU A 145 -12.72 -8.24 -11.81
C LEU A 145 -11.87 -8.47 -10.55
N THR A 146 -12.51 -8.87 -9.46
CA THR A 146 -11.83 -9.31 -8.24
C THR A 146 -11.42 -10.78 -8.36
N TYR A 147 -10.26 -11.14 -7.82
CA TYR A 147 -9.76 -12.51 -7.80
C TYR A 147 -9.18 -12.91 -6.44
N PRO A 148 -9.41 -14.17 -6.00
CA PRO A 148 -8.94 -14.66 -4.70
C PRO A 148 -7.46 -15.05 -4.73
N GLY A 149 -6.80 -15.09 -3.58
CA GLY A 149 -5.47 -15.72 -3.45
C GLY A 149 -5.52 -17.25 -3.49
N ALA A 150 -4.37 -17.92 -3.57
CA ALA A 150 -4.28 -19.39 -3.44
C ALA A 150 -4.71 -19.88 -2.04
N ASP A 151 -5.32 -21.07 -1.95
CA ASP A 151 -5.94 -21.58 -0.71
C ASP A 151 -4.97 -21.51 0.48
N GLY A 152 -5.38 -20.76 1.52
CA GLY A 152 -4.54 -20.42 2.68
C GLY A 152 -3.94 -19.00 2.64
N GLN A 153 -4.15 -18.25 1.57
CA GLN A 153 -3.87 -16.82 1.38
C GLN A 153 -5.18 -16.02 1.26
N ASN A 154 -6.24 -16.48 1.93
CA ASN A 154 -7.48 -15.73 2.05
C ASN A 154 -7.40 -14.85 3.29
N SER A 155 -6.88 -13.65 3.10
CA SER A 155 -7.45 -12.50 3.78
C SER A 155 -7.54 -11.40 2.73
N ASP A 156 -8.72 -11.18 2.17
CA ASP A 156 -9.03 -9.83 1.71
C ASP A 156 -8.65 -8.91 2.86
N LEU A 157 -7.55 -8.18 2.70
CA LEU A 157 -7.21 -7.16 3.69
C LEU A 157 -8.44 -6.27 3.78
N PRO A 158 -8.88 -5.91 5.01
CA PRO A 158 -10.04 -5.03 5.14
C PRO A 158 -9.77 -3.79 4.29
N PRO A 159 -10.74 -3.24 3.53
CA PRO A 159 -10.48 -2.06 2.70
C PRO A 159 -9.83 -0.93 3.53
N PRO A 160 -8.83 -0.20 3.00
CA PRO A 160 -8.23 0.91 3.72
C PRO A 160 -9.27 1.96 4.11
N ILE A 161 -9.21 2.44 5.35
CA ILE A 161 -10.10 3.49 5.86
C ILE A 161 -9.37 4.82 5.75
N ALA A 162 -9.90 5.77 4.97
CA ALA A 162 -9.28 7.09 4.85
C ALA A 162 -9.38 7.89 6.16
N CYS A 163 -8.28 8.51 6.58
CA CYS A 163 -8.25 9.49 7.66
C CYS A 163 -7.82 10.88 7.15
N ALA A 164 -8.81 11.73 6.84
CA ALA A 164 -8.53 13.06 6.29
C ALA A 164 -7.70 13.97 7.23
N LYS A 165 -7.76 13.74 8.55
CA LYS A 165 -6.99 14.49 9.55
C LYS A 165 -5.59 13.93 9.80
N CYS A 166 -5.29 12.73 9.29
CA CYS A 166 -4.01 12.04 9.49
C CYS A 166 -2.98 12.49 8.46
N THR A 167 -3.43 12.83 7.24
CA THR A 167 -2.61 13.46 6.22
C THR A 167 -1.92 14.69 6.81
N SER A 168 -0.59 14.75 6.72
CA SER A 168 0.31 15.80 7.25
C SER A 168 0.64 15.80 8.74
N GLN A 169 0.13 14.85 9.56
CA GLN A 169 0.55 14.79 10.96
C GLN A 169 2.05 14.49 11.11
N ILE A 170 2.56 13.58 10.28
CA ILE A 170 3.98 13.20 10.23
C ILE A 170 4.51 13.53 8.83
N ALA A 171 5.31 14.58 8.73
CA ALA A 171 5.80 15.11 7.45
C ALA A 171 7.20 14.58 7.10
N GLN A 172 7.47 14.43 5.79
CA GLN A 172 8.84 14.17 5.31
C GLN A 172 9.79 15.27 5.76
N GLY A 173 11.01 14.89 6.16
CA GLY A 173 12.06 15.83 6.57
C GLY A 173 11.89 16.41 7.97
N ALA A 174 10.83 16.07 8.70
CA ALA A 174 10.66 16.47 10.10
C ALA A 174 11.78 15.90 10.98
N LYS A 175 12.28 16.70 11.93
CA LYS A 175 13.18 16.22 12.98
C LYS A 175 12.35 15.48 14.01
N TRP A 176 12.73 14.25 14.34
CA TRP A 176 11.96 13.42 15.27
C TRP A 176 12.84 12.89 16.39
N ASN A 177 12.28 12.74 17.59
CA ASN A 177 12.98 12.17 18.72
C ASN A 177 12.21 11.01 19.33
N TYR A 178 12.84 9.84 19.35
CA TYR A 178 12.28 8.62 19.92
C TYR A 178 12.62 8.52 21.41
N VAL A 179 11.66 8.74 22.30
CA VAL A 179 11.87 8.88 23.75
C VAL A 179 10.85 8.05 24.53
N ILE A 180 11.05 6.72 24.57
CA ILE A 180 10.11 5.79 25.22
C ILE A 180 10.55 5.34 26.62
N SER A 181 11.80 5.61 27.01
CA SER A 181 12.36 5.16 28.29
C SER A 181 12.52 6.28 29.34
N GLU A 182 12.10 7.50 29.04
CA GLU A 182 11.98 8.60 30.00
C GLU A 182 10.96 9.65 29.55
N THR A 183 10.63 10.60 30.43
CA THR A 183 9.86 11.79 30.03
C THR A 183 10.76 12.76 29.27
N PRO A 184 10.38 13.24 28.07
CA PRO A 184 11.13 14.27 27.36
C PRO A 184 11.33 15.52 28.21
N LYS A 185 12.59 15.98 28.33
CA LYS A 185 12.97 17.19 29.05
C LYS A 185 12.94 18.43 28.15
N PHE A 186 12.80 18.25 26.84
CA PHE A 186 12.80 19.31 25.81
C PHE A 186 14.11 20.10 25.75
N SER A 187 15.21 19.46 26.11
CA SER A 187 16.58 19.95 25.97
C SER A 187 17.05 19.97 24.51
N VAL A 188 16.47 19.10 23.68
CA VAL A 188 16.64 19.10 22.22
C VAL A 188 15.26 19.15 21.58
N LEU A 189 14.98 20.22 20.84
CA LEU A 189 13.71 20.41 20.14
C LEU A 189 13.61 19.51 18.91
N ALA A 190 12.46 18.89 18.73
CA ALA A 190 12.10 18.09 17.58
C ALA A 190 10.69 18.47 17.11
N ASP A 191 10.43 18.31 15.81
CA ASP A 191 9.10 18.53 15.23
C ASP A 191 8.14 17.40 15.66
N ILE A 192 8.67 16.21 15.92
CA ILE A 192 7.93 15.01 16.33
C ILE A 192 8.59 14.38 17.55
N TYR A 193 7.79 14.00 18.54
CA TYR A 193 8.20 13.19 19.68
C TYR A 193 7.44 11.87 19.67
N ASP A 194 8.18 10.78 19.57
CA ASP A 194 7.63 9.43 19.74
C ASP A 194 7.86 8.97 21.18
N ILE A 195 6.78 8.79 21.93
CA ILE A 195 6.83 8.57 23.39
C ILE A 195 5.89 7.44 23.80
N SER A 196 6.23 6.77 24.91
CA SER A 196 5.43 5.67 25.44
C SER A 196 4.00 6.10 25.73
N GLY A 197 3.04 5.41 25.12
CA GLY A 197 1.61 5.66 25.29
C GLY A 197 1.13 5.38 26.71
N PHE A 198 1.72 4.41 27.41
CA PHE A 198 1.32 4.04 28.76
C PHE A 198 1.86 5.00 29.84
N SER A 199 3.14 5.39 29.74
CA SER A 199 3.80 6.19 30.78
C SER A 199 3.69 7.70 30.57
N SER A 200 3.12 8.14 29.44
CA SER A 200 2.85 9.54 29.15
C SER A 200 1.40 9.90 29.46
N ASP A 201 1.17 11.08 30.05
CA ASP A 201 -0.17 11.60 30.33
C ASP A 201 -0.58 12.70 29.32
N ALA A 202 -1.86 13.09 29.34
CA ALA A 202 -2.38 14.14 28.46
C ALA A 202 -1.70 15.50 28.66
N LYS A 203 -1.15 15.77 29.86
CA LYS A 203 -0.44 17.02 30.15
C LYS A 203 0.89 17.07 29.39
N LEU A 204 1.60 15.96 29.32
CA LEU A 204 2.84 15.85 28.54
C LEU A 204 2.57 16.00 27.04
N VAL A 205 1.51 15.35 26.52
CA VAL A 205 1.11 15.48 25.11
C VAL A 205 0.75 16.92 24.78
N ASN A 206 -0.06 17.57 25.61
CA ASN A 206 -0.37 18.99 25.44
C ASN A 206 0.90 19.86 25.52
N LYS A 207 1.86 19.52 26.38
CA LYS A 207 3.15 20.24 26.44
C LYS A 207 3.91 20.11 25.13
N ILE A 208 3.95 18.94 24.49
CA ILE A 208 4.53 18.75 23.15
C ILE A 208 3.82 19.67 22.14
N HIS A 209 2.49 19.69 22.14
CA HIS A 209 1.72 20.55 21.23
C HIS A 209 1.98 22.04 21.44
N THR A 210 2.15 22.50 22.68
CA THR A 210 2.48 23.92 22.97
C THR A 210 3.85 24.34 22.46
N GLN A 211 4.75 23.38 22.16
CA GLN A 211 6.03 23.65 21.46
C GLN A 211 5.86 23.73 19.94
N GLY A 212 4.66 23.46 19.40
CA GLY A 212 4.42 23.33 17.96
C GLY A 212 4.76 21.94 17.40
N SER A 213 5.12 20.99 18.25
CA SER A 213 5.52 19.63 17.88
C SER A 213 4.33 18.66 17.86
N LYS A 214 4.54 17.49 17.26
CA LYS A 214 3.59 16.37 17.16
C LYS A 214 3.98 15.21 18.06
N ALA A 215 2.98 14.47 18.55
CA ALA A 215 3.19 13.33 19.43
C ALA A 215 2.76 12.00 18.77
N ILE A 216 3.68 11.03 18.69
CA ILE A 216 3.40 9.63 18.34
C ILE A 216 3.28 8.82 19.63
N CYS A 217 2.24 7.99 19.72
CA CYS A 217 1.97 7.09 20.83
C CYS A 217 2.63 5.72 20.58
N TYR A 218 3.74 5.42 21.24
CA TYR A 218 4.33 4.08 21.18
C TYR A 218 3.50 3.09 22.00
N VAL A 219 3.09 2.00 21.37
CA VAL A 219 2.55 0.79 22.04
C VAL A 219 3.05 -0.46 21.32
N SER A 220 3.32 -1.56 22.03
CA SER A 220 3.51 -2.84 21.35
C SER A 220 2.16 -3.45 20.96
N ALA A 221 2.07 -4.01 19.75
CA ALA A 221 0.87 -4.74 19.29
C ALA A 221 1.14 -6.20 18.92
N GLY A 222 2.39 -6.58 18.66
CA GLY A 222 2.78 -7.97 18.39
C GLY A 222 3.48 -8.66 19.56
N SER A 223 3.64 -7.98 20.70
CA SER A 223 4.15 -8.60 21.93
C SER A 223 3.28 -8.29 23.15
N TRP A 224 3.32 -9.23 24.10
CA TRP A 224 2.82 -9.10 25.46
C TRP A 224 3.96 -8.68 26.37
N GLU A 225 3.70 -7.69 27.22
CA GLU A 225 4.66 -7.08 28.14
C GLU A 225 4.11 -7.23 29.57
N ASP A 226 4.80 -7.97 30.44
CA ASP A 226 4.28 -8.38 31.76
C ASP A 226 4.03 -7.23 32.74
N TRP A 227 4.69 -6.09 32.50
CA TRP A 227 4.63 -4.88 33.32
C TRP A 227 3.50 -3.93 32.92
N ARG A 228 2.78 -4.19 31.81
CA ARG A 228 1.69 -3.32 31.38
C ARG A 228 0.47 -3.50 32.27
N PRO A 229 -0.29 -2.42 32.57
CA PRO A 229 -1.46 -2.50 33.45
C PRO A 229 -2.58 -3.38 32.88
N ASP A 230 -2.59 -3.64 31.57
CA ASP A 230 -3.53 -4.52 30.87
C ASP A 230 -2.97 -5.94 30.62
N ALA A 231 -1.81 -6.29 31.17
CA ALA A 231 -1.15 -7.58 30.93
C ALA A 231 -2.03 -8.79 31.30
N ASN A 232 -2.95 -8.64 32.26
CA ASN A 232 -3.88 -9.69 32.69
C ASN A 232 -5.04 -9.94 31.70
N GLN A 233 -5.25 -9.07 30.70
CA GLN A 233 -6.28 -9.24 29.67
C GLN A 233 -5.86 -10.25 28.60
N PHE A 234 -4.57 -10.59 28.53
CA PHE A 234 -4.03 -11.54 27.56
C PHE A 234 -4.05 -12.97 28.14
N PRO A 235 -4.88 -13.88 27.61
CA PRO A 235 -4.86 -15.28 28.02
C PRO A 235 -3.54 -15.96 27.63
N GLU A 236 -3.20 -17.07 28.27
CA GLU A 236 -1.96 -17.78 27.92
C GLU A 236 -1.97 -18.32 26.48
N SER A 237 -3.15 -18.57 25.91
CA SER A 237 -3.29 -19.05 24.52
C SER A 237 -2.74 -18.10 23.46
N VAL A 238 -2.60 -16.80 23.76
CA VAL A 238 -2.05 -15.82 22.81
C VAL A 238 -0.56 -15.55 23.05
N LYS A 239 0.06 -16.09 24.11
CA LYS A 239 1.45 -15.76 24.48
C LYS A 239 2.40 -16.83 23.97
N GLY A 240 3.43 -16.39 23.26
CA GLY A 240 4.41 -17.23 22.60
C GLY A 240 5.74 -17.29 23.33
N SER A 241 6.79 -17.45 22.53
CA SER A 241 8.18 -17.40 22.98
C SER A 241 8.59 -15.97 23.37
N SER A 242 9.62 -15.85 24.20
CA SER A 242 10.25 -14.55 24.45
C SER A 242 10.78 -13.95 23.15
N ASN A 243 10.66 -12.64 22.99
CA ASN A 243 11.24 -11.90 21.86
C ASN A 243 12.69 -11.44 22.13
N GLY A 244 13.27 -11.83 23.28
CA GLY A 244 14.61 -11.43 23.71
C GLY A 244 14.63 -10.27 24.71
N TRP A 245 13.52 -9.54 24.86
CA TRP A 245 13.37 -8.51 25.89
C TRP A 245 12.82 -9.10 27.20
N PRO A 246 13.42 -8.78 28.37
CA PRO A 246 12.96 -9.32 29.65
C PRO A 246 11.51 -8.95 29.96
N GLY A 247 10.68 -9.95 30.27
CA GLY A 247 9.25 -9.76 30.56
C GLY A 247 8.36 -9.66 29.32
N GLU A 248 8.92 -9.86 28.12
CA GLU A 248 8.21 -9.69 26.85
C GLU A 248 8.16 -10.99 26.04
N LYS A 249 6.98 -11.26 25.45
CA LYS A 249 6.69 -12.46 24.65
C LYS A 249 5.95 -12.09 23.38
N TRP A 250 6.22 -12.79 22.29
CA TRP A 250 5.43 -12.65 21.05
C TRP A 250 3.96 -13.02 21.25
N LEU A 251 3.08 -12.41 20.45
CA LEU A 251 1.64 -12.69 20.44
C LEU A 251 1.23 -13.57 19.24
N ASP A 252 0.23 -14.42 19.43
CA ASP A 252 -0.46 -15.11 18.32
C ASP A 252 -1.45 -14.17 17.64
N ILE A 253 -0.96 -13.36 16.70
CA ILE A 253 -1.73 -12.34 15.96
C ILE A 253 -2.93 -12.90 15.18
N ARG A 254 -3.00 -14.22 14.97
CA ARG A 254 -4.16 -14.88 14.33
C ARG A 254 -5.40 -14.83 15.22
N GLN A 255 -5.24 -14.68 16.53
CA GLN A 255 -6.34 -14.62 17.51
C GLN A 255 -6.93 -13.20 17.62
N THR A 256 -7.32 -12.63 16.48
CA THR A 256 -7.79 -11.24 16.34
C THR A 256 -9.02 -10.91 17.19
N LYS A 257 -9.91 -11.88 17.42
CA LYS A 257 -11.07 -11.72 18.31
C LYS A 257 -10.69 -11.43 19.77
N ILE A 258 -9.48 -11.80 20.18
CA ILE A 258 -8.95 -11.52 21.53
C ILE A 258 -8.10 -10.27 21.49
N LEU A 259 -7.20 -10.16 20.50
CA LEU A 259 -6.19 -9.11 20.47
C LEU A 259 -6.74 -7.75 20.03
N LEU A 260 -7.60 -7.69 19.02
CA LEU A 260 -8.09 -6.41 18.49
C LEU A 260 -8.89 -5.61 19.54
N PRO A 261 -9.76 -6.19 20.38
CA PRO A 261 -10.38 -5.44 21.47
C PRO A 261 -9.37 -4.82 22.46
N ILE A 262 -8.28 -5.53 22.78
CA ILE A 262 -7.23 -5.01 23.66
C ILE A 262 -6.49 -3.86 22.96
N MET A 263 -6.13 -4.04 21.69
CA MET A 263 -5.49 -2.98 20.90
C MET A 263 -6.40 -1.77 20.70
N GLN A 264 -7.71 -1.97 20.56
CA GLN A 264 -8.69 -0.88 20.51
C GLN A 264 -8.68 -0.07 21.81
N ALA A 265 -8.57 -0.72 22.96
CA ALA A 265 -8.45 -0.02 24.24
C ALA A 265 -7.16 0.80 24.32
N ARG A 266 -6.02 0.28 23.83
CA ARG A 266 -4.75 1.02 23.73
C ARG A 266 -4.85 2.21 22.77
N ILE A 267 -5.49 2.04 21.61
CA ILE A 267 -5.76 3.12 20.65
C ILE A 267 -6.64 4.20 21.28
N ASN A 268 -7.71 3.82 21.98
CA ASN A 268 -8.59 4.77 22.67
C ASN A 268 -7.83 5.55 23.74
N MET A 269 -6.95 4.90 24.51
CA MET A 269 -6.07 5.57 25.46
C MET A 269 -5.19 6.62 24.77
N CYS A 270 -4.54 6.30 23.65
CA CYS A 270 -3.74 7.27 22.89
C CYS A 270 -4.59 8.45 22.40
N LYS A 271 -5.78 8.17 21.86
CA LYS A 271 -6.73 9.21 21.42
C LYS A 271 -7.15 10.12 22.57
N GLU A 272 -7.55 9.55 23.72
CA GLU A 272 -8.01 10.30 24.89
C GLU A 272 -6.92 11.19 25.49
N LYS A 273 -5.65 10.77 25.39
CA LYS A 273 -4.49 11.56 25.81
C LYS A 273 -4.12 12.66 24.81
N GLY A 274 -4.73 12.68 23.63
CA GLY A 274 -4.56 13.70 22.61
C GLY A 274 -3.39 13.48 21.66
N PHE A 275 -2.87 12.26 21.52
CA PHE A 275 -1.80 11.98 20.54
C PHE A 275 -2.24 12.29 19.11
N ASP A 276 -1.30 12.65 18.24
CA ASP A 276 -1.56 12.89 16.81
C ASP A 276 -1.48 11.59 15.99
N ALA A 277 -0.64 10.65 16.45
CA ALA A 277 -0.31 9.42 15.76
C ALA A 277 -0.03 8.27 16.73
N ILE A 278 0.07 7.04 16.19
CA ILE A 278 0.39 5.82 16.93
C ILE A 278 1.43 4.98 16.16
N GLU A 279 2.38 4.42 16.90
CA GLU A 279 3.30 3.37 16.44
C GLU A 279 2.90 2.06 17.12
N PHE A 280 2.75 1.00 16.32
CA PHE A 280 2.58 -0.35 16.82
C PHE A 280 3.89 -1.12 16.68
N ASP A 281 4.51 -1.47 17.80
CA ASP A 281 5.77 -2.22 17.79
C ASP A 281 5.56 -3.74 17.68
N ASN A 282 6.62 -4.44 17.30
CA ASN A 282 6.67 -5.90 17.11
C ASN A 282 5.66 -6.43 16.08
N VAL A 283 5.35 -5.65 15.03
CA VAL A 283 4.36 -6.02 13.99
C VAL A 283 4.96 -6.76 12.79
N ASP A 284 6.04 -7.49 13.02
CA ASP A 284 6.80 -8.30 12.06
C ASP A 284 7.04 -9.74 12.58
N GLY A 285 6.11 -10.24 13.41
CA GLY A 285 6.23 -11.54 14.07
C GLY A 285 6.41 -12.73 13.11
N TYR A 286 5.86 -12.70 11.89
CA TYR A 286 6.00 -13.80 10.92
C TYR A 286 7.44 -14.04 10.44
N THR A 287 8.35 -13.07 10.57
CA THR A 287 9.78 -13.26 10.28
C THR A 287 10.58 -13.69 11.51
N ASN A 288 9.91 -13.86 12.66
CA ASN A 288 10.52 -14.11 13.96
C ASN A 288 10.14 -15.48 14.54
N LYS A 289 10.93 -15.94 15.53
CA LYS A 289 10.65 -17.18 16.27
C LYS A 289 9.64 -16.94 17.38
N THR A 290 8.38 -16.76 17.02
CA THR A 290 7.31 -16.38 17.97
C THR A 290 6.82 -17.54 18.83
N GLY A 291 7.14 -18.79 18.48
CA GLY A 291 6.47 -19.97 19.06
C GLY A 291 5.11 -20.27 18.42
N PHE A 292 4.69 -19.47 17.44
CA PHE A 292 3.51 -19.70 16.61
C PHE A 292 3.90 -19.77 15.13
N PRO A 293 3.19 -20.56 14.30
CA PRO A 293 3.46 -20.65 12.87
C PRO A 293 2.81 -19.47 12.13
N LEU A 294 3.21 -18.25 12.46
CA LEU A 294 2.69 -17.03 11.82
C LEU A 294 3.19 -16.93 10.38
N LYS A 295 2.30 -16.57 9.46
CA LYS A 295 2.56 -16.36 8.04
C LYS A 295 2.41 -14.88 7.68
N SER A 296 2.97 -14.51 6.54
CA SER A 296 2.90 -13.15 6.02
C SER A 296 1.47 -12.61 5.91
N ALA A 297 0.52 -13.37 5.36
CA ALA A 297 -0.87 -12.92 5.22
C ALA A 297 -1.57 -12.63 6.56
N GLU A 298 -1.27 -13.42 7.59
CA GLU A 298 -1.84 -13.22 8.93
C GLU A 298 -1.26 -11.95 9.58
N GLN A 299 0.02 -11.65 9.33
CA GLN A 299 0.64 -10.37 9.70
C GLN A 299 -0.01 -9.20 8.95
N ALA A 300 -0.13 -9.31 7.62
CA ALA A 300 -0.70 -8.25 6.79
C ALA A 300 -2.13 -7.90 7.23
N TYR A 301 -2.96 -8.92 7.51
CA TYR A 301 -4.32 -8.72 8.00
C TYR A 301 -4.36 -8.03 9.37
N TYR A 302 -3.50 -8.45 10.30
CA TYR A 302 -3.41 -7.84 11.63
C TYR A 302 -2.97 -6.37 11.53
N ASN A 303 -1.91 -6.10 10.76
CA ASN A 303 -1.36 -4.77 10.54
C ASN A 303 -2.37 -3.84 9.86
N ALA A 304 -3.05 -4.31 8.81
CA ALA A 304 -4.11 -3.57 8.13
C ALA A 304 -5.30 -3.27 9.07
N SER A 305 -5.68 -4.23 9.93
CA SER A 305 -6.74 -4.04 10.93
C SER A 305 -6.36 -2.97 11.95
N LEU A 306 -5.14 -2.99 12.48
CA LEU A 306 -4.63 -2.00 13.43
C LEU A 306 -4.61 -0.59 12.81
N ALA A 307 -4.12 -0.46 11.58
CA ALA A 307 -4.08 0.81 10.87
C ALA A 307 -5.48 1.39 10.67
N ASN A 308 -6.43 0.57 10.21
CA ASN A 308 -7.83 0.97 10.07
C ASN A 308 -8.46 1.41 11.40
N MET A 309 -8.19 0.72 12.50
CA MET A 309 -8.67 1.10 13.83
C MET A 309 -8.08 2.42 14.31
N ALA A 310 -6.79 2.68 14.04
CA ALA A 310 -6.14 3.96 14.32
C ALA A 310 -6.76 5.10 13.51
N HIS A 311 -7.01 4.89 12.22
CA HIS A 311 -7.70 5.86 11.36
C HIS A 311 -9.12 6.16 11.80
N GLN A 312 -9.89 5.15 12.20
CA GLN A 312 -11.22 5.34 12.81
C GLN A 312 -11.16 6.16 14.11
N ALA A 313 -10.07 6.03 14.87
CA ALA A 313 -9.83 6.83 16.06
C ALA A 313 -9.37 8.27 15.74
N GLY A 314 -8.97 8.54 14.49
CA GLY A 314 -8.44 9.83 14.04
C GLY A 314 -6.95 10.02 14.31
N LEU A 315 -6.21 8.92 14.50
CA LEU A 315 -4.76 8.91 14.72
C LEU A 315 -4.05 8.52 13.42
N ALA A 316 -3.00 9.25 13.04
CA ALA A 316 -2.11 8.78 11.99
C ALA A 316 -1.36 7.52 12.47
N VAL A 317 -0.94 6.63 11.56
CA VAL A 317 -0.34 5.35 11.94
C VAL A 317 0.94 5.04 11.16
N GLY A 318 1.97 4.61 11.88
CA GLY A 318 3.27 4.23 11.33
C GLY A 318 3.43 2.72 11.16
N LEU A 319 3.94 2.27 10.00
CA LEU A 319 4.37 0.88 9.83
C LEU A 319 5.78 0.73 10.43
N LYS A 320 5.92 -0.13 11.44
CA LYS A 320 7.19 -0.39 12.12
C LYS A 320 7.89 -1.61 11.51
N ASN A 321 9.10 -1.40 11.00
CA ASN A 321 9.98 -2.42 10.43
C ASN A 321 9.34 -3.18 9.24
N ASP A 322 8.55 -4.25 9.44
CA ASP A 322 7.87 -5.13 8.45
C ASP A 322 8.11 -4.83 6.94
N LEU A 323 9.38 -4.91 6.51
CA LEU A 323 9.83 -4.36 5.23
C LEU A 323 9.26 -5.12 4.04
N ASN A 324 9.16 -6.45 4.15
CA ASN A 324 8.69 -7.30 3.06
C ASN A 324 7.20 -7.08 2.72
N GLN A 325 6.46 -6.33 3.54
CA GLN A 325 5.03 -6.04 3.32
C GLN A 325 4.76 -4.58 2.98
N VAL A 326 5.78 -3.75 2.81
CA VAL A 326 5.63 -2.32 2.53
C VAL A 326 4.71 -2.06 1.35
N GLU A 327 4.90 -2.72 0.20
CA GLU A 327 4.07 -2.49 -0.99
C GLU A 327 2.59 -2.80 -0.74
N GLN A 328 2.31 -3.93 -0.07
CA GLN A 328 0.95 -4.38 0.22
C GLN A 328 0.25 -3.49 1.26
N LEU A 329 1.00 -3.02 2.26
CA LEU A 329 0.47 -2.25 3.39
C LEU A 329 0.52 -0.73 3.16
N LEU A 330 1.24 -0.25 2.15
CA LEU A 330 1.39 1.18 1.85
C LEU A 330 0.05 1.96 1.85
N PRO A 331 -1.09 1.45 1.35
CA PRO A 331 -2.36 2.18 1.38
C PRO A 331 -2.92 2.44 2.79
N TYR A 332 -2.49 1.67 3.80
CA TYR A 332 -3.03 1.71 5.16
C TYR A 332 -2.28 2.64 6.11
N PHE A 333 -0.99 2.89 5.86
CA PHE A 333 -0.12 3.59 6.80
C PHE A 333 0.21 5.01 6.32
N ASP A 334 0.39 5.95 7.24
CA ASP A 334 0.66 7.37 6.92
C ASP A 334 2.16 7.68 6.84
N PHE A 335 2.98 6.87 7.50
CA PHE A 335 4.45 6.95 7.55
C PHE A 335 5.04 5.58 7.89
N ALA A 336 6.36 5.46 7.82
CA ALA A 336 7.09 4.30 8.31
C ALA A 336 8.03 4.70 9.46
N ILE A 337 8.22 3.80 10.42
CA ILE A 337 9.30 3.83 11.40
C ILE A 337 10.18 2.62 11.14
N ASN A 338 11.48 2.83 11.02
CA ASN A 338 12.43 1.74 10.84
C ASN A 338 13.63 1.89 11.76
N GLU A 339 14.07 0.75 12.27
CA GLU A 339 15.32 0.63 12.98
C GLU A 339 16.37 0.03 12.05
N GLN A 340 17.50 0.72 11.94
CA GLN A 340 18.75 0.15 11.43
C GLN A 340 18.79 -0.25 9.95
N CYS A 341 17.91 0.26 9.07
CA CYS A 341 17.99 -0.11 7.65
C CYS A 341 19.35 0.22 7.01
N PHE A 342 20.11 1.21 7.50
CA PHE A 342 21.44 1.51 6.95
C PHE A 342 22.49 0.53 7.44
N GLU A 343 22.38 0.06 8.70
CA GLU A 343 23.25 -1.01 9.23
C GLU A 343 23.06 -2.30 8.43
N TYR A 344 21.81 -2.64 8.10
CA TYR A 344 21.46 -3.90 7.46
C TYR A 344 21.33 -3.82 5.94
N ASN A 345 21.49 -2.64 5.34
CA ASN A 345 21.32 -2.37 3.90
C ASN A 345 19.92 -2.71 3.35
N GLU A 346 18.89 -2.30 4.08
CA GLU A 346 17.47 -2.59 3.78
C GLU A 346 16.66 -1.33 3.44
N CYS A 347 17.30 -0.16 3.34
CA CYS A 347 16.58 1.11 3.24
C CYS A 347 15.79 1.28 1.93
N ASP A 348 16.18 0.60 0.85
CA ASP A 348 15.50 0.71 -0.43
C ASP A 348 14.04 0.20 -0.35
N ASP A 349 13.76 -0.76 0.55
CA ASP A 349 12.42 -1.31 0.78
C ASP A 349 11.43 -0.27 1.34
N LEU A 350 11.94 0.84 1.90
CA LEU A 350 11.14 1.94 2.45
C LEU A 350 10.89 3.08 1.44
N MET A 351 11.57 3.07 0.28
CA MET A 351 11.37 4.07 -0.76
C MET A 351 9.93 4.20 -1.29
N PRO A 352 9.08 3.15 -1.31
CA PRO A 352 7.66 3.31 -1.63
C PRO A 352 6.93 4.36 -0.78
N PHE A 353 7.24 4.47 0.53
CA PHE A 353 6.69 5.54 1.38
C PHE A 353 7.14 6.92 0.90
N ILE A 354 8.43 7.09 0.63
CA ILE A 354 8.99 8.36 0.15
C ILE A 354 8.38 8.78 -1.20
N ASN A 355 8.23 7.83 -2.12
CA ASN A 355 7.63 8.06 -3.45
C ASN A 355 6.14 8.39 -3.36
N ALA A 356 5.44 7.85 -2.36
CA ALA A 356 4.05 8.20 -2.03
C ALA A 356 3.90 9.49 -1.21
N ASN A 357 4.96 10.29 -1.05
CA ASN A 357 5.00 11.51 -0.23
C ASN A 357 4.71 11.28 1.27
N LYS A 358 5.03 10.09 1.78
CA LYS A 358 4.91 9.72 3.20
C LYS A 358 6.29 9.76 3.88
N ALA A 359 6.31 10.03 5.19
CA ALA A 359 7.56 10.12 5.93
C ALA A 359 8.18 8.73 6.20
N VAL A 360 9.50 8.67 6.27
CA VAL A 360 10.25 7.53 6.82
C VAL A 360 11.09 8.07 7.97
N LEU A 361 10.76 7.64 9.18
CA LEU A 361 11.47 7.94 10.41
C LEU A 361 12.45 6.78 10.68
N ASN A 362 13.75 7.02 10.50
CA ASN A 362 14.77 5.98 10.67
C ASN A 362 15.65 6.26 11.89
N VAL A 363 15.97 5.22 12.65
CA VAL A 363 16.90 5.31 13.79
C VAL A 363 18.05 4.32 13.63
N GLU A 364 19.27 4.81 13.85
CA GLU A 364 20.50 4.02 13.85
C GLU A 364 21.15 4.03 15.23
N TYR A 365 21.50 2.85 15.75
CA TYR A 365 22.12 2.73 17.07
C TYR A 365 23.64 2.61 16.99
N ASN A 366 24.14 1.79 16.07
CA ASN A 366 25.54 1.38 16.05
C ASN A 366 26.37 2.22 15.08
N LEU A 367 25.87 2.50 13.87
CA LEU A 367 26.60 3.28 12.86
C LEU A 367 26.98 4.68 13.32
N ALA A 368 28.21 5.10 12.99
CA ALA A 368 28.60 6.51 13.11
C ALA A 368 27.78 7.36 12.14
N THR A 369 27.40 8.58 12.53
CA THR A 369 26.59 9.49 11.69
C THR A 369 27.23 9.76 10.32
N SER A 370 28.56 9.77 10.23
CA SER A 370 29.32 9.90 8.97
C SER A 370 29.11 8.75 7.98
N LYS A 371 28.54 7.62 8.41
CA LYS A 371 28.29 6.44 7.57
C LYS A 371 26.91 6.42 6.93
N PHE A 372 25.92 7.08 7.54
CA PHE A 372 24.52 6.98 7.09
C PHE A 372 23.83 8.33 6.87
N CYS A 373 24.19 9.41 7.56
CA CYS A 373 23.41 10.65 7.48
C CYS A 373 23.36 11.27 6.07
N SER A 374 24.47 11.25 5.32
CA SER A 374 24.46 11.78 3.94
C SER A 374 23.57 10.94 3.00
N LYS A 375 23.55 9.62 3.20
CA LYS A 375 22.67 8.70 2.44
C LYS A 375 21.20 8.92 2.82
N ALA A 376 20.90 8.99 4.11
CA ALA A 376 19.56 9.27 4.62
C ALA A 376 18.98 10.57 4.07
N ASN A 377 19.78 11.65 4.10
CA ASN A 377 19.38 12.94 3.55
C ASN A 377 19.10 12.85 2.04
N ALA A 378 19.91 12.10 1.28
CA ALA A 378 19.69 11.86 -0.15
C ALA A 378 18.41 11.05 -0.42
N MET A 379 18.06 10.10 0.46
CA MET A 379 16.82 9.31 0.40
C MET A 379 15.59 10.05 0.96
N ARG A 380 15.76 11.27 1.48
CA ARG A 380 14.73 12.07 2.17
C ARG A 380 14.19 11.39 3.45
N PHE A 381 15.00 10.55 4.08
CA PHE A 381 14.64 9.93 5.36
C PHE A 381 14.89 10.92 6.50
N SER A 382 13.97 10.99 7.44
CA SER A 382 14.18 11.65 8.73
C SER A 382 14.99 10.70 9.62
N ALA A 383 16.31 10.70 9.47
CA ALA A 383 17.18 9.77 10.19
C ALA A 383 17.80 10.38 11.46
N ILE A 384 17.90 9.57 12.51
CA ILE A 384 18.53 9.93 13.79
C ILE A 384 19.53 8.89 14.26
N LYS A 385 20.55 9.33 14.99
CA LYS A 385 21.36 8.45 15.84
C LYS A 385 20.87 8.51 17.28
N LYS A 386 20.69 7.34 17.88
CA LYS A 386 20.39 7.18 19.31
C LYS A 386 21.30 6.13 19.95
N ASP A 387 21.33 6.12 21.28
CA ASP A 387 21.72 4.92 22.00
C ASP A 387 20.49 4.01 22.20
N GLY A 388 20.72 2.70 22.36
CA GLY A 388 19.63 1.72 22.53
C GLY A 388 18.82 1.88 23.82
N SER A 389 19.12 2.88 24.65
CA SER A 389 18.31 3.19 25.85
C SER A 389 17.11 4.07 25.54
N LEU A 390 17.01 4.62 24.31
CA LEU A 390 15.86 5.41 23.83
C LEU A 390 15.44 6.53 24.80
N LYS A 391 16.44 7.16 25.43
CA LYS A 391 16.30 8.40 26.20
C LYS A 391 16.38 9.62 25.29
N GLU A 392 16.17 10.81 25.83
CA GLU A 392 16.01 12.03 25.00
C GLU A 392 17.21 12.37 24.12
N LYS A 393 18.44 11.99 24.52
CA LYS A 393 19.63 12.28 23.73
C LYS A 393 19.47 11.77 22.29
N VAL A 394 19.72 12.66 21.33
CA VAL A 394 19.54 12.39 19.91
C VAL A 394 20.56 13.18 19.09
N THR A 395 20.97 12.62 17.96
CA THR A 395 21.70 13.37 16.92
C THR A 395 20.91 13.26 15.63
N PHE A 396 20.41 14.38 15.11
CA PHE A 396 19.70 14.44 13.84
C PHE A 396 20.67 14.42 12.66
N CYS A 397 20.29 13.81 11.55
CA CYS A 397 21.05 13.87 10.30
C CYS A 397 20.77 15.14 9.48
N ASN A 398 19.61 15.78 9.70
CA ASN A 398 19.12 16.98 9.01
C ASN A 398 18.89 18.15 9.96
#